data_AF-A0A4P9W7B3-F1
#
_entry.id   AF-A0A4P9W7B3-F1
#
_cell.length_a   1.000
_cell.length_b   1.000
_cell.length_c   1.000
_cell.angle_alpha   90.00
_cell.angle_beta   90.00
_cell.angle_gamma   90.00
#
_symmetry.space_group_name_H-M   'P 1'
#
loop_
_entity.id
_entity.type
_entity.pdbx_description
1 polymer ?
#
loop_
_entity_poly.entity_id
_entity_poly.type
_entity_poly.pdbx_seq_one_letter_code
_entity_poly.pdbx_strand_id
1 'polypeptide(L)'
;MEIVTANPEKPWAFNYLTRNPNITLDIVNENPLILWDYYSLSQNPNITVEFNDDNPDNKWDFSSLNMNPSITMEVINTNPYKPWNYMWLSRNPNITIDIVNANPDKPWDYCCLSFNPNITMEIVDANPYKPWYYSDLNFQRNITMELVKANPNKPWNYFLLSMNPNLTFEFFDANREKPWNYYLLSANHFNYGKNRLPLVWKKHRILLNELHHVFDMPPNCDSRPIFKKGGKGFHESSQTSTTNQLELIYIANPDKDWDYSRLSANLNVRMEMVKAHPQRPWNYEYFSKNPSISMEAIEANLDKPWDFYFLSENPNITMDLVNSNPDKPWNFSSLSHNFNITMDIVNAKTDKLWDYITLSQNPNITMEIVTANPEKPWAYNYLTRNPNITMDIVNDNPLIPWDYFFLSQNPNITAEFNNDNPDNNWDILSLGMNPIITMEVINANPDKPWNYMCLGITAA
;
A
#
# COMPACT_ATOMS: atom_id res chain seq x y z
N MET A 1 -1.29 -24.83 21.82
CA MET A 1 -2.25 -24.96 22.95
C MET A 1 -1.67 -24.56 24.29
N GLU A 2 -0.37 -24.71 24.53
CA GLU A 2 0.28 -24.43 25.82
C GLU A 2 -0.13 -23.10 26.48
N ILE A 3 -0.18 -21.99 25.73
CA ILE A 3 -0.58 -20.67 26.26
C ILE A 3 -2.07 -20.63 26.65
N VAL A 4 -2.95 -21.28 25.88
CA VAL A 4 -4.40 -21.34 26.15
C VAL A 4 -4.66 -22.21 27.39
N THR A 5 -3.99 -23.37 27.47
CA THR A 5 -4.09 -24.28 28.60
C THR A 5 -3.46 -23.71 29.87
N ALA A 6 -2.40 -22.91 29.77
CA ALA A 6 -1.75 -22.25 30.90
C ALA A 6 -2.53 -21.05 31.46
N ASN A 7 -3.56 -20.55 30.76
CA ASN A 7 -4.36 -19.39 31.16
C ASN A 7 -5.86 -19.65 30.95
N PRO A 8 -6.46 -20.67 31.61
CA PRO A 8 -7.85 -21.07 31.40
C PRO A 8 -8.87 -20.00 31.84
N GLU A 9 -8.45 -19.04 32.67
CA GLU A 9 -9.27 -17.94 33.18
C GLU A 9 -9.43 -16.77 32.19
N LYS A 10 -8.68 -16.76 31.09
CA LYS A 10 -8.77 -15.70 30.08
C LYS A 10 -9.96 -15.96 29.15
N PRO A 11 -10.68 -14.90 28.71
CA PRO A 11 -11.79 -15.03 27.79
C PRO A 11 -11.28 -15.25 26.35
N TRP A 12 -10.73 -16.44 26.09
CA TRP A 12 -10.22 -16.81 24.77
C TRP A 12 -11.33 -16.78 23.73
N ALA A 13 -11.09 -16.05 22.65
CA ALA A 13 -11.98 -16.02 21.50
C ALA A 13 -11.69 -17.23 20.61
N PHE A 14 -12.28 -18.38 20.96
CA PHE A 14 -12.01 -19.67 20.30
C PHE A 14 -12.34 -19.68 18.80
N ASN A 15 -13.28 -18.85 18.35
CA ASN A 15 -13.55 -18.60 16.94
C ASN A 15 -12.33 -18.03 16.19
N TYR A 16 -11.53 -17.15 16.81
CA TYR A 16 -10.27 -16.68 16.22
C TYR A 16 -9.15 -17.70 16.35
N LEU A 17 -9.16 -18.52 17.42
CA LEU A 17 -8.20 -19.60 17.59
C LEU A 17 -8.34 -20.66 16.49
N THR A 18 -9.57 -21.02 16.10
CA THR A 18 -9.84 -22.00 15.03
C THR A 18 -9.27 -21.61 13.66
N ARG A 19 -9.07 -20.32 13.42
CA ARG A 19 -8.51 -19.77 12.17
C ARG A 19 -6.98 -19.72 12.16
N ASN A 20 -6.34 -20.10 13.27
CA ASN A 20 -4.89 -20.11 13.36
C ASN A 20 -4.34 -21.29 12.54
N PRO A 21 -3.45 -21.03 11.57
CA PRO A 21 -2.92 -22.08 10.69
C PRO A 21 -2.14 -23.16 11.45
N ASN A 22 -1.64 -22.88 12.66
CA ASN A 22 -0.91 -23.85 13.47
C ASN A 22 -1.81 -24.80 14.29
N ILE A 23 -3.14 -24.65 14.21
CA ILE A 23 -4.06 -25.63 14.81
C ILE A 23 -4.07 -26.88 13.94
N THR A 24 -3.58 -27.97 14.50
CA THR A 24 -3.64 -29.32 13.93
C THR A 24 -4.87 -30.07 14.47
N LEU A 25 -5.23 -31.18 13.84
CA LEU A 25 -6.30 -32.03 14.37
C LEU A 25 -5.91 -32.65 15.73
N ASP A 26 -4.64 -32.96 15.96
CA ASP A 26 -4.18 -33.48 17.28
C ASP A 26 -4.59 -32.52 18.40
N ILE A 27 -4.40 -31.21 18.18
CA ILE A 27 -4.84 -30.17 19.10
C ILE A 27 -6.37 -30.17 19.26
N VAL A 28 -7.13 -30.34 18.19
CA VAL A 28 -8.60 -30.39 18.23
C VAL A 28 -9.08 -31.60 19.03
N ASN A 29 -8.49 -32.78 18.79
CA ASN A 29 -8.83 -34.05 19.43
C ASN A 29 -8.41 -34.10 20.90
N GLU A 30 -7.25 -33.54 21.24
CA GLU A 30 -6.78 -33.41 22.64
C GLU A 30 -7.65 -32.45 23.47
N ASN A 31 -8.49 -31.65 22.82
CA ASN A 31 -9.31 -30.62 23.47
C ASN A 31 -10.79 -30.69 23.03
N PRO A 32 -11.51 -31.80 23.30
CA PRO A 32 -12.87 -32.03 22.81
C PRO A 32 -13.94 -31.16 23.50
N LEU A 33 -13.58 -30.51 24.62
CA LEU A 33 -14.47 -29.60 25.36
C LEU A 33 -14.48 -28.18 24.77
N ILE A 34 -13.57 -27.87 23.83
CA ILE A 34 -13.56 -26.60 23.12
C ILE A 34 -14.62 -26.65 22.02
N LEU A 35 -15.46 -25.61 21.95
CA LEU A 35 -16.42 -25.43 20.86
C LEU A 35 -15.70 -24.94 19.61
N TRP A 36 -15.12 -25.88 18.87
CA TRP A 36 -14.42 -25.59 17.62
C TRP A 36 -15.40 -25.15 16.52
N ASP A 37 -15.03 -24.10 15.80
CA ASP A 37 -15.67 -23.71 14.55
C ASP A 37 -15.16 -24.59 13.39
N TYR A 38 -15.87 -25.67 13.13
CA TYR A 38 -15.53 -26.62 12.06
C TYR A 38 -15.61 -26.02 10.66
N TYR A 39 -16.33 -24.91 10.45
CA TYR A 39 -16.29 -24.17 9.18
C TYR A 39 -14.89 -23.57 8.96
N SER A 40 -14.38 -22.85 9.96
CA SER A 40 -13.03 -22.27 9.92
C SER A 40 -11.93 -23.33 9.88
N LEU A 41 -12.08 -24.44 10.62
CA LEU A 41 -11.14 -25.56 10.55
C LEU A 41 -11.14 -26.25 9.18
N SER A 42 -12.29 -26.34 8.50
CA SER A 42 -12.36 -26.91 7.14
C SER A 42 -11.50 -26.15 6.13
N GLN A 43 -11.19 -24.88 6.40
CA GLN A 43 -10.33 -24.03 5.56
C GLN A 43 -8.85 -24.06 5.97
N ASN A 44 -8.50 -24.75 7.07
CA ASN A 44 -7.15 -24.79 7.59
C ASN A 44 -6.26 -25.76 6.77
N PRO A 45 -5.12 -25.31 6.24
CA PRO A 45 -4.25 -26.15 5.40
C PRO A 45 -3.70 -27.41 6.09
N ASN A 46 -3.71 -27.46 7.42
CA ASN A 46 -3.26 -28.62 8.19
C ASN A 46 -4.37 -29.67 8.45
N ILE A 47 -5.60 -29.42 7.97
CA ILE A 47 -6.69 -30.40 7.97
C ILE A 47 -6.78 -31.04 6.58
N THR A 48 -6.51 -32.35 6.49
CA THR A 48 -6.67 -33.20 5.30
C THR A 48 -8.02 -33.93 5.29
N VAL A 49 -8.36 -34.54 4.16
CA VAL A 49 -9.63 -35.26 3.96
C VAL A 49 -9.68 -36.59 4.70
N GLU A 50 -8.53 -37.24 4.90
CA GLU A 50 -8.42 -38.49 5.67
C GLU A 50 -8.91 -38.27 7.12
N PHE A 51 -8.69 -37.08 7.67
CA PHE A 51 -9.08 -36.71 9.03
C PHE A 51 -10.58 -36.47 9.24
N ASN A 52 -11.33 -36.21 8.17
CA ASN A 52 -12.79 -36.11 8.25
C ASN A 52 -13.43 -37.47 8.60
N ASP A 53 -12.76 -38.56 8.21
CA ASP A 53 -13.27 -39.92 8.39
C ASP A 53 -13.07 -40.46 9.80
N ASP A 54 -12.04 -39.96 10.49
CA ASP A 54 -11.76 -40.31 11.88
C ASP A 54 -12.77 -39.67 12.87
N ASN A 55 -13.54 -38.66 12.44
CA ASN A 55 -14.47 -37.92 13.28
C ASN A 55 -15.79 -37.58 12.54
N PRO A 56 -16.61 -38.58 12.18
CA PRO A 56 -17.79 -38.39 11.34
C PRO A 56 -18.92 -37.61 12.01
N ASP A 57 -18.92 -37.50 13.34
CA ASP A 57 -19.93 -36.77 14.11
C ASP A 57 -19.69 -35.24 14.12
N ASN A 58 -18.51 -34.80 13.70
CA ASN A 58 -18.18 -33.38 13.59
C ASN A 58 -18.82 -32.77 12.34
N LYS A 59 -19.42 -31.59 12.48
CA LYS A 59 -20.12 -30.89 11.39
C LYS A 59 -19.15 -30.16 10.46
N TRP A 60 -18.26 -30.89 9.80
CA TRP A 60 -17.34 -30.34 8.81
C TRP A 60 -18.10 -29.67 7.66
N ASP A 61 -17.64 -28.49 7.25
CA ASP A 61 -18.18 -27.84 6.05
C ASP A 61 -17.40 -28.35 4.83
N PHE A 62 -18.00 -29.34 4.16
CA PHE A 62 -17.43 -29.93 2.97
C PHE A 62 -17.22 -28.89 1.85
N SER A 63 -18.04 -27.83 1.77
CA SER A 63 -17.85 -26.78 0.76
C SER A 63 -16.57 -25.99 1.01
N SER A 64 -16.29 -25.65 2.27
CA SER A 64 -15.03 -25.02 2.68
C SER A 64 -13.83 -25.94 2.51
N LEU A 65 -13.99 -27.24 2.75
CA LEU A 65 -12.94 -28.23 2.52
C LEU A 65 -12.53 -28.28 1.04
N ASN A 66 -13.47 -28.17 0.09
CA ASN A 66 -13.15 -28.14 -1.35
C ASN A 66 -12.24 -26.95 -1.74
N MET A 67 -12.25 -25.85 -0.99
CA MET A 67 -11.36 -24.70 -1.21
C MET A 67 -10.05 -24.77 -0.39
N ASN A 68 -9.87 -25.83 0.41
CA ASN A 68 -8.71 -25.97 1.26
C ASN A 68 -7.45 -26.21 0.42
N PRO A 69 -6.34 -25.49 0.68
CA PRO A 69 -5.08 -25.71 -0.03
C PRO A 69 -4.53 -27.13 0.07
N SER A 70 -4.89 -27.92 1.09
CA SER A 70 -4.43 -29.32 1.21
C SER A 70 -5.05 -30.24 0.16
N ILE A 71 -6.12 -29.82 -0.53
CA ILE A 71 -6.80 -30.64 -1.55
C ILE A 71 -6.03 -30.59 -2.87
N THR A 72 -5.41 -31.72 -3.21
CA THR A 72 -4.77 -31.96 -4.51
C THR A 72 -5.58 -32.96 -5.33
N MET A 73 -5.26 -33.09 -6.62
CA MET A 73 -5.88 -34.12 -7.47
C MET A 73 -5.57 -35.53 -6.98
N GLU A 74 -4.41 -35.75 -6.34
CA GLU A 74 -4.06 -37.02 -5.71
C GLU A 74 -5.05 -37.38 -4.60
N VAL A 75 -5.36 -36.43 -3.70
CA VAL A 75 -6.34 -36.61 -2.62
C VAL A 75 -7.74 -36.93 -3.16
N ILE A 76 -8.15 -36.26 -4.24
CA ILE A 76 -9.44 -36.51 -4.90
C ILE A 76 -9.48 -37.93 -5.47
N ASN A 77 -8.40 -38.37 -6.11
CA ASN A 77 -8.30 -39.69 -6.73
C ASN A 77 -8.22 -40.83 -5.71
N THR A 78 -7.56 -40.63 -4.56
CA THR A 78 -7.53 -41.62 -3.48
C THR A 78 -8.85 -41.70 -2.71
N ASN A 79 -9.70 -40.66 -2.81
CA ASN A 79 -10.99 -40.56 -2.12
C ASN A 79 -12.17 -40.36 -3.10
N PRO A 80 -12.43 -41.27 -4.05
CA PRO A 80 -13.38 -41.05 -5.15
C PRO A 80 -14.85 -41.04 -4.72
N TYR A 81 -15.16 -41.62 -3.54
CA TYR A 81 -16.53 -41.70 -3.02
C TYR A 81 -16.98 -40.46 -2.25
N LYS A 82 -16.08 -39.50 -2.01
CA LYS A 82 -16.43 -38.25 -1.33
C LYS A 82 -17.23 -37.32 -2.24
N PRO A 83 -18.16 -36.52 -1.71
CA PRO A 83 -19.02 -35.64 -2.50
C PRO A 83 -18.29 -34.36 -2.93
N TRP A 84 -17.23 -34.51 -3.72
CA TRP A 84 -16.42 -33.42 -4.25
C TRP A 84 -17.27 -32.42 -5.04
N ASN A 85 -17.19 -31.15 -4.65
CA ASN A 85 -17.89 -30.08 -5.33
C ASN A 85 -16.93 -29.39 -6.30
N TYR A 86 -17.01 -29.79 -7.57
CA TYR A 86 -16.13 -29.29 -8.63
C TYR A 86 -16.29 -27.79 -8.92
N MET A 87 -17.40 -27.16 -8.53
CA MET A 87 -17.56 -25.71 -8.56
C MET A 87 -16.56 -25.02 -7.62
N TRP A 88 -16.42 -25.54 -6.40
CA TRP A 88 -15.48 -25.01 -5.39
C TRP A 88 -14.04 -25.44 -5.66
N LEU A 89 -13.83 -26.69 -6.10
CA LEU A 89 -12.49 -27.16 -6.50
C LEU A 89 -11.93 -26.34 -7.68
N SER A 90 -12.77 -25.97 -8.65
CA SER A 90 -12.38 -25.08 -9.75
C SER A 90 -11.80 -23.74 -9.26
N ARG A 91 -12.22 -23.24 -8.09
CA ARG A 91 -11.70 -21.99 -7.50
C ARG A 91 -10.44 -22.21 -6.66
N ASN A 92 -10.11 -23.45 -6.33
CA ASN A 92 -9.00 -23.79 -5.45
C ASN A 92 -7.67 -23.49 -6.16
N PRO A 93 -6.77 -22.68 -5.58
CA PRO A 93 -5.49 -22.33 -6.21
C PRO A 93 -4.64 -23.54 -6.60
N ASN A 94 -4.77 -24.67 -5.91
CA ASN A 94 -3.96 -25.87 -6.21
C ASN A 94 -4.52 -26.72 -7.36
N ILE A 95 -5.69 -26.38 -7.90
CA ILE A 95 -6.20 -26.93 -9.16
C ILE A 95 -5.69 -26.04 -10.31
N THR A 96 -4.66 -26.51 -11.00
CA THR A 96 -4.08 -25.86 -12.18
C THR A 96 -4.82 -26.28 -13.46
N ILE A 97 -4.64 -25.53 -14.55
CA ILE A 97 -5.21 -25.93 -15.85
C ILE A 97 -4.64 -27.27 -16.33
N ASP A 98 -3.39 -27.60 -16.01
CA ASP A 98 -2.78 -28.89 -16.38
C ASP A 98 -3.50 -30.05 -15.70
N ILE A 99 -3.90 -29.87 -14.43
CA ILE A 99 -4.73 -30.84 -13.71
C ILE A 99 -6.11 -30.98 -14.38
N VAL A 100 -6.74 -29.86 -14.73
CA VAL A 100 -8.04 -29.86 -15.43
C VAL A 100 -7.94 -30.58 -16.78
N ASN A 101 -6.89 -30.31 -17.56
CA ASN A 101 -6.65 -30.92 -18.86
C ASN A 101 -6.30 -32.41 -18.77
N ALA A 102 -5.58 -32.82 -17.72
CA ALA A 102 -5.25 -34.22 -17.46
C ALA A 102 -6.46 -35.05 -16.97
N ASN A 103 -7.52 -34.40 -16.47
CA ASN A 103 -8.72 -35.05 -15.92
C ASN A 103 -10.00 -34.51 -16.57
N PRO A 104 -10.19 -34.70 -17.90
CA PRO A 104 -11.29 -34.10 -18.65
C PRO A 104 -12.65 -34.74 -18.38
N ASP A 105 -12.68 -35.91 -17.74
CA ASP A 105 -13.90 -36.63 -17.33
C ASP A 105 -14.59 -35.99 -16.12
N LYS A 106 -13.87 -35.15 -15.37
CA LYS A 106 -14.42 -34.49 -14.18
C LYS A 106 -15.25 -33.26 -14.56
N PRO A 107 -16.33 -32.95 -13.81
CA PRO A 107 -17.25 -31.86 -14.13
C PRO A 107 -16.70 -30.50 -13.70
N TRP A 108 -15.53 -30.11 -14.23
CA TRP A 108 -14.91 -28.82 -13.94
C TRP A 108 -15.78 -27.64 -14.39
N ASP A 109 -15.98 -26.70 -13.47
CA ASP A 109 -16.72 -25.46 -13.75
C ASP A 109 -15.73 -24.38 -14.24
N TYR A 110 -15.80 -24.03 -15.53
CA TYR A 110 -14.93 -23.03 -16.16
C TYR A 110 -15.28 -21.59 -15.79
N CYS A 111 -16.54 -21.32 -15.39
CA CYS A 111 -16.90 -20.03 -14.81
C CYS A 111 -16.16 -19.85 -13.48
N CYS A 112 -16.15 -20.87 -12.63
CA CYS A 112 -15.45 -20.86 -11.35
C CYS A 112 -13.92 -20.88 -11.52
N LEU A 113 -13.39 -21.57 -12.53
CA LEU A 113 -11.97 -21.48 -12.88
C LEU A 113 -11.58 -20.04 -13.27
N SER A 114 -12.51 -19.23 -13.78
CA SER A 114 -12.22 -17.81 -14.06
C SER A 114 -11.89 -17.00 -12.80
N PHE A 115 -12.33 -17.44 -11.62
CA PHE A 115 -11.93 -16.87 -10.32
C PHE A 115 -10.62 -17.44 -9.76
N ASN A 116 -10.10 -18.51 -10.35
CA ASN A 116 -8.89 -19.16 -9.85
C ASN A 116 -7.68 -18.25 -10.13
N PRO A 117 -6.87 -17.91 -9.12
CA PRO A 117 -5.74 -17.00 -9.29
C PRO A 117 -4.66 -17.50 -10.26
N ASN A 118 -4.64 -18.80 -10.57
CA ASN A 118 -3.69 -19.41 -11.49
C ASN A 118 -4.18 -19.51 -12.95
N ILE A 119 -5.43 -19.12 -13.24
CA ILE A 119 -5.93 -19.05 -14.61
C ILE A 119 -5.54 -17.71 -15.23
N THR A 120 -4.58 -17.74 -16.15
CA THR A 120 -4.10 -16.58 -16.91
C THR A 120 -4.87 -16.43 -18.22
N MET A 121 -4.74 -15.26 -18.85
CA MET A 121 -5.31 -15.05 -20.18
C MET A 121 -4.61 -15.87 -21.27
N GLU A 122 -3.32 -16.20 -21.13
CA GLU A 122 -2.64 -17.14 -22.03
C GLU A 122 -3.34 -18.50 -22.02
N ILE A 123 -3.77 -18.96 -20.84
CA ILE A 123 -4.55 -20.19 -20.67
C ILE A 123 -5.94 -20.06 -21.32
N VAL A 124 -6.62 -18.94 -21.11
CA VAL A 124 -7.93 -18.67 -21.71
C VAL A 124 -7.86 -18.65 -23.24
N ASP A 125 -6.82 -18.01 -23.80
CA ASP A 125 -6.59 -17.90 -25.24
C ASP A 125 -6.18 -19.24 -25.88
N ALA A 126 -5.44 -20.08 -25.14
CA ALA A 126 -5.17 -21.48 -25.54
C ALA A 126 -6.42 -22.37 -25.50
N ASN A 127 -7.46 -21.98 -24.78
CA ASN A 127 -8.69 -22.75 -24.57
C ASN A 127 -9.96 -21.95 -24.95
N PRO A 128 -10.09 -21.45 -26.20
CA PRO A 128 -11.06 -20.42 -26.56
C PRO A 128 -12.51 -20.90 -26.58
N TYR A 129 -12.76 -22.21 -26.66
CA TYR A 129 -14.09 -22.81 -26.72
C TYR A 129 -14.67 -23.17 -25.36
N LYS A 130 -13.92 -22.97 -24.26
CA LYS A 130 -14.41 -23.24 -22.90
C LYS A 130 -15.26 -22.07 -22.39
N PRO A 131 -16.27 -22.33 -21.55
CA PRO A 131 -17.20 -21.29 -21.07
C PRO A 131 -16.57 -20.47 -19.95
N TRP A 132 -15.55 -19.70 -20.28
CA TRP A 132 -14.91 -18.75 -19.36
C TRP A 132 -15.83 -17.58 -19.06
N TYR A 133 -15.81 -17.10 -17.82
CA TYR A 133 -16.58 -15.94 -17.40
C TYR A 133 -15.69 -14.70 -17.31
N TYR A 134 -15.68 -13.92 -18.38
CA TYR A 134 -14.79 -12.75 -18.55
C TYR A 134 -15.02 -11.65 -17.50
N SER A 135 -16.22 -11.56 -16.94
CA SER A 135 -16.48 -10.66 -15.80
C SER A 135 -15.66 -11.03 -14.56
N ASP A 136 -15.38 -12.31 -14.35
CA ASP A 136 -14.65 -12.77 -13.17
C ASP A 136 -13.13 -12.71 -13.41
N LEU A 137 -12.70 -12.92 -14.66
CA LEU A 137 -11.33 -12.65 -15.10
C LEU A 137 -10.94 -11.18 -14.84
N ASN A 138 -11.88 -10.23 -14.94
CA ASN A 138 -11.64 -8.81 -14.64
C ASN A 138 -11.23 -8.51 -13.20
N PHE A 139 -11.58 -9.36 -12.23
CA PHE A 139 -11.15 -9.20 -10.83
C PHE A 139 -9.73 -9.71 -10.58
N GLN A 140 -9.13 -10.40 -11.54
CA GLN A 140 -7.73 -10.78 -11.44
C GLN A 140 -6.85 -9.53 -11.59
N ARG A 141 -5.88 -9.37 -10.68
CA ARG A 141 -4.96 -8.21 -10.65
C ARG A 141 -4.11 -8.03 -11.93
N ASN A 142 -4.15 -9.00 -12.83
CA ASN A 142 -3.26 -9.10 -13.99
C ASN A 142 -3.91 -8.68 -15.32
N ILE A 143 -5.19 -8.26 -15.33
CA ILE A 143 -5.81 -7.74 -16.57
C ILE A 143 -5.26 -6.34 -16.88
N THR A 144 -4.49 -6.23 -17.96
CA THR A 144 -3.96 -4.97 -18.51
C THR A 144 -4.82 -4.45 -19.65
N MET A 145 -4.77 -3.15 -19.92
CA MET A 145 -5.49 -2.57 -21.07
C MET A 145 -4.94 -3.05 -22.41
N GLU A 146 -3.66 -3.43 -22.49
CA GLU A 146 -3.05 -4.03 -23.68
C GLU A 146 -3.67 -5.38 -24.02
N LEU A 147 -3.95 -6.18 -22.99
CA LEU A 147 -4.59 -7.47 -23.15
C LEU A 147 -6.01 -7.36 -23.68
N VAL A 148 -6.79 -6.42 -23.14
CA VAL A 148 -8.15 -6.15 -23.60
C VAL A 148 -8.13 -5.67 -25.06
N LYS A 149 -7.16 -4.82 -25.44
CA LYS A 149 -6.94 -4.39 -26.83
C LYS A 149 -6.58 -5.54 -27.76
N ALA A 150 -5.75 -6.49 -27.32
CA ALA A 150 -5.36 -7.66 -28.10
C ALA A 150 -6.52 -8.63 -28.37
N ASN A 151 -7.56 -8.60 -27.52
CA ASN A 151 -8.68 -9.52 -27.53
C ASN A 151 -10.05 -8.81 -27.67
N PRO A 152 -10.30 -8.04 -28.75
CA PRO A 152 -11.47 -7.17 -28.85
C PRO A 152 -12.81 -7.89 -29.02
N ASN A 153 -12.79 -9.15 -29.50
CA ASN A 153 -14.00 -9.94 -29.75
C ASN A 153 -14.52 -10.66 -28.50
N LYS A 154 -13.79 -10.60 -27.38
CA LYS A 154 -14.21 -11.24 -26.13
C LYS A 154 -15.26 -10.38 -25.41
N PRO A 155 -16.20 -10.98 -24.67
CA PRO A 155 -17.29 -10.26 -24.00
C PRO A 155 -16.80 -9.58 -22.71
N TRP A 156 -15.90 -8.60 -22.84
CA TRP A 156 -15.36 -7.85 -21.71
C TRP A 156 -16.45 -7.06 -20.99
N ASN A 157 -16.48 -7.19 -19.66
CA ASN A 157 -17.41 -6.43 -18.83
C ASN A 157 -16.82 -5.04 -18.50
N TYR A 158 -17.16 -4.04 -19.31
CA TYR A 158 -16.68 -2.65 -19.13
C TYR A 158 -17.15 -1.98 -17.84
N PHE A 159 -18.30 -2.41 -17.29
CA PHE A 159 -18.77 -1.97 -15.98
C PHE A 159 -17.75 -2.37 -14.90
N LEU A 160 -17.20 -3.59 -14.96
CA LEU A 160 -16.17 -4.05 -14.02
C LEU A 160 -14.76 -3.55 -14.37
N LEU A 161 -14.43 -3.36 -15.66
CA LEU A 161 -13.18 -2.69 -16.05
C LEU A 161 -13.10 -1.26 -15.49
N SER A 162 -14.25 -0.64 -15.19
CA SER A 162 -14.31 0.69 -14.57
C SER A 162 -13.65 0.76 -13.19
N MET A 163 -13.41 -0.36 -12.51
CA MET A 163 -12.65 -0.41 -11.24
C MET A 163 -11.24 -1.00 -11.39
N ASN A 164 -10.82 -1.30 -12.63
CA ASN A 164 -9.52 -1.92 -12.86
C ASN A 164 -8.40 -0.88 -12.61
N PRO A 165 -7.48 -1.11 -11.65
CA PRO A 165 -6.42 -0.16 -11.32
C PRO A 165 -5.45 0.12 -12.49
N ASN A 166 -5.41 -0.75 -13.50
CA ASN A 166 -4.60 -0.60 -14.71
C ASN A 166 -5.33 0.19 -15.82
N LEU A 167 -6.57 0.66 -15.60
CA LEU A 167 -7.32 1.44 -16.58
C LEU A 167 -6.63 2.77 -16.85
N THR A 168 -6.25 3.00 -18.10
CA THR A 168 -5.63 4.27 -18.53
C THR A 168 -6.66 5.18 -19.18
N PHE A 169 -6.41 6.48 -19.13
CA PHE A 169 -7.24 7.46 -19.82
C PHE A 169 -7.33 7.16 -21.32
N GLU A 170 -6.22 6.81 -21.97
CA GLU A 170 -6.18 6.54 -23.41
C GLU A 170 -7.04 5.33 -23.79
N PHE A 171 -7.09 4.29 -22.94
CA PHE A 171 -7.96 3.15 -23.18
C PHE A 171 -9.44 3.54 -23.03
N PHE A 172 -9.78 4.26 -21.96
CA PHE A 172 -11.13 4.78 -21.76
C PHE A 172 -11.56 5.66 -22.94
N ASP A 173 -10.68 6.57 -23.38
CA ASP A 173 -10.90 7.54 -24.43
C ASP A 173 -11.17 6.88 -25.80
N ALA A 174 -10.44 5.81 -26.10
CA ALA A 174 -10.63 5.02 -27.30
C ALA A 174 -11.90 4.15 -27.28
N ASN A 175 -12.56 4.01 -26.12
CA ASN A 175 -13.71 3.12 -25.91
C ASN A 175 -14.87 3.86 -25.19
N ARG A 176 -15.04 5.17 -25.43
CA ARG A 176 -16.03 6.01 -24.72
C ARG A 176 -17.47 5.52 -24.85
N GLU A 177 -17.78 4.82 -25.95
CA GLU A 177 -19.11 4.29 -26.26
C GLU A 177 -19.49 3.04 -25.46
N LYS A 178 -18.53 2.43 -24.75
CA LYS A 178 -18.76 1.23 -23.96
C LYS A 178 -19.50 1.55 -22.65
N PRO A 179 -20.21 0.57 -22.04
CA PRO A 179 -21.02 0.79 -20.85
C PRO A 179 -20.14 0.87 -19.59
N TRP A 180 -19.41 1.97 -19.44
CA TRP A 180 -18.60 2.26 -18.26
C TRP A 180 -19.48 2.65 -17.06
N ASN A 181 -19.03 2.27 -15.86
CA ASN A 181 -19.62 2.65 -14.59
C ASN A 181 -18.85 3.85 -14.01
N TYR A 182 -19.42 5.05 -14.12
CA TYR A 182 -18.82 6.30 -13.66
C TYR A 182 -18.68 6.38 -12.12
N TYR A 183 -19.59 5.73 -11.39
CA TYR A 183 -19.48 5.58 -9.93
C TYR A 183 -18.19 4.83 -9.54
N LEU A 184 -17.82 3.78 -10.29
CA LEU A 184 -16.56 3.06 -10.08
C LEU A 184 -15.35 3.81 -10.65
N LEU A 185 -15.49 4.49 -11.80
CA LEU A 185 -14.41 5.33 -12.37
C LEU A 185 -13.96 6.42 -11.40
N SER A 186 -14.84 6.90 -10.53
CA SER A 186 -14.56 7.89 -9.48
C SER A 186 -13.39 7.51 -8.57
N ALA A 187 -13.17 6.20 -8.34
CA ALA A 187 -12.08 5.70 -7.51
C ALA A 187 -10.74 5.58 -8.26
N ASN A 188 -10.73 5.70 -9.59
CA ASN A 188 -9.53 5.49 -10.36
C ASN A 188 -8.62 6.70 -10.29
N HIS A 189 -7.32 6.42 -10.18
CA HIS A 189 -6.34 7.48 -10.12
C HIS A 189 -6.02 8.05 -11.51
N PHE A 190 -6.30 7.34 -12.61
CA PHE A 190 -5.88 7.74 -13.97
C PHE A 190 -4.48 8.37 -13.95
N ASN A 191 -3.54 7.63 -13.34
CA ASN A 191 -2.22 8.16 -13.06
C ASN A 191 -1.60 8.58 -14.38
N TYR A 192 -1.21 9.85 -14.48
CA TYR A 192 -0.42 10.31 -15.60
C TYR A 192 0.98 9.70 -15.49
N GLY A 193 1.17 8.56 -16.15
CA GLY A 193 2.47 8.10 -16.60
C GLY A 193 2.98 9.09 -17.63
N LYS A 194 3.57 10.20 -17.19
CA LYS A 194 4.50 10.92 -18.05
C LYS A 194 5.52 9.83 -18.43
N ASN A 195 5.57 9.43 -19.70
CA ASN A 195 6.85 9.03 -20.26
C ASN A 195 7.76 10.19 -19.91
N ARG A 196 8.52 10.06 -18.82
CA ARG A 196 9.57 11.01 -18.49
C ARG A 196 10.46 10.90 -19.71
N LEU A 197 10.35 11.85 -20.64
CA LEU A 197 11.41 12.05 -21.60
C LEU A 197 12.68 12.13 -20.75
N PRO A 198 13.70 11.32 -21.06
CA PRO A 198 14.84 11.13 -20.18
C PRO A 198 15.38 12.50 -19.77
N LEU A 199 15.71 12.65 -18.49
CA LEU A 199 16.22 13.89 -17.95
C LEU A 199 17.56 14.19 -18.66
N VAL A 200 17.54 15.06 -19.67
CA VAL A 200 18.74 15.45 -20.38
C VAL A 200 19.46 16.48 -19.51
N TRP A 201 20.44 16.02 -18.74
CA TRP A 201 21.28 16.87 -17.89
C TRP A 201 21.92 17.99 -18.73
N LYS A 202 22.15 19.16 -18.13
CA LYS A 202 22.61 20.40 -18.80
C LYS A 202 23.80 20.19 -19.75
N LYS A 203 24.72 19.27 -19.42
CA LYS A 203 25.87 18.87 -20.26
C LYS A 203 25.47 18.13 -21.55
N HIS A 204 24.48 17.24 -21.50
CA HIS A 204 23.98 16.52 -22.69
C HIS A 204 23.25 17.46 -23.66
N ARG A 205 22.63 18.53 -23.15
CA ARG A 205 21.95 19.55 -23.99
C ARG A 205 22.95 20.41 -24.77
N ILE A 206 24.13 20.66 -24.20
CA ILE A 206 25.23 21.36 -24.88
C ILE A 206 25.79 20.46 -25.99
N LEU A 207 26.01 19.17 -25.68
CA LEU A 207 26.52 18.19 -26.64
C LEU A 207 25.58 18.01 -27.85
N LEU A 208 24.26 17.95 -27.64
CA LEU A 208 23.27 17.85 -28.72
C LEU A 208 23.19 19.11 -29.60
N ASN A 209 23.44 20.29 -29.03
CA ASN A 209 23.52 21.54 -29.79
C ASN A 209 24.82 21.64 -30.61
N GLU A 210 25.91 21.03 -30.16
CA GLU A 210 27.19 20.99 -30.88
C GLU A 210 27.24 19.90 -31.97
N LEU A 211 26.41 18.86 -31.88
CA LEU A 211 26.41 17.73 -32.82
C LEU A 211 25.29 17.78 -33.88
N HIS A 212 24.52 18.87 -33.94
CA HIS A 212 23.35 18.97 -34.84
C HIS A 212 23.68 18.91 -36.34
N HIS A 213 24.95 19.09 -36.71
CA HIS A 213 25.44 19.03 -38.09
C HIS A 213 25.94 17.64 -38.51
N VAL A 214 25.94 16.66 -37.61
CA VAL A 214 26.52 15.32 -37.83
C VAL A 214 25.44 14.25 -38.15
N PHE A 215 24.16 14.58 -37.98
CA PHE A 215 23.06 13.68 -38.30
C PHE A 215 22.47 14.01 -39.68
N ASP A 216 22.83 13.21 -40.69
CA ASP A 216 22.15 13.25 -41.99
C ASP A 216 20.75 12.64 -41.88
N MET A 217 19.72 13.38 -42.29
CA MET A 217 18.35 12.87 -42.40
C MET A 217 18.11 12.20 -43.76
N PRO A 218 17.33 11.11 -43.82
CA PRO A 218 17.00 10.44 -45.07
C PRO A 218 16.14 11.32 -46.00
N PRO A 219 16.27 11.17 -47.33
CA PRO A 219 15.83 12.17 -48.32
C PRO A 219 14.32 12.36 -48.53
N ASN A 220 13.44 11.76 -47.72
CA ASN A 220 11.97 11.90 -47.84
C ASN A 220 11.28 12.35 -46.53
N CYS A 221 11.97 13.14 -45.70
CA CYS A 221 11.39 13.71 -44.48
C CYS A 221 10.97 15.17 -44.71
N ASP A 222 9.68 15.43 -44.97
CA ASP A 222 9.14 16.78 -45.25
C ASP A 222 8.99 17.68 -44.00
N SER A 223 9.45 17.24 -42.82
CA SER A 223 9.49 18.10 -41.63
C SER A 223 10.87 18.74 -41.46
N ARG A 224 10.97 20.04 -41.77
CA ARG A 224 12.14 20.88 -41.43
C ARG A 224 12.44 20.81 -39.92
N PRO A 225 13.71 20.95 -39.48
CA PRO A 225 14.03 20.96 -38.06
C PRO A 225 13.56 22.28 -37.45
N ILE A 226 12.56 22.20 -36.57
CA ILE A 226 12.04 23.37 -35.84
C ILE A 226 12.81 23.47 -34.52
N PHE A 227 13.92 24.21 -34.53
CA PHE A 227 14.40 24.90 -33.33
C PHE A 227 14.16 26.40 -33.51
N LYS A 228 12.89 26.81 -33.43
CA LYS A 228 12.52 28.21 -33.18
C LYS A 228 11.13 28.26 -32.54
N LYS A 229 11.04 29.10 -31.51
CA LYS A 229 9.91 29.39 -30.62
C LYS A 229 8.54 29.23 -31.29
N GLY A 230 7.67 28.40 -30.70
CA GLY A 230 6.23 28.38 -30.94
C GLY A 230 5.78 27.52 -32.13
N GLY A 231 5.61 26.22 -31.91
CA GLY A 231 4.98 25.27 -32.84
C GLY A 231 4.76 23.91 -32.16
N LYS A 232 3.62 23.26 -32.43
CA LYS A 232 3.01 22.12 -31.70
C LYS A 232 4.02 21.22 -30.96
N GLY A 233 4.10 21.40 -29.65
CA GLY A 233 4.92 20.57 -28.75
C GLY A 233 5.42 21.28 -27.49
N PHE A 234 5.40 22.61 -27.44
CA PHE A 234 5.79 23.37 -26.24
C PHE A 234 4.90 24.61 -26.04
N HIS A 235 4.30 24.73 -24.86
CA HIS A 235 3.82 25.99 -24.32
C HIS A 235 4.86 26.51 -23.31
N GLU A 236 5.42 27.69 -23.57
CA GLU A 236 5.85 28.58 -22.49
C GLU A 236 4.59 29.29 -21.99
N SER A 237 4.01 28.77 -20.92
CA SER A 237 3.16 29.55 -20.03
C SER A 237 3.57 29.20 -18.61
N SER A 238 3.96 30.22 -17.86
CA SER A 238 4.17 30.20 -16.43
C SER A 238 2.84 29.93 -15.72
N GLN A 239 2.42 28.67 -15.74
CA GLN A 239 1.42 28.02 -14.89
C GLN A 239 1.35 26.58 -15.41
N THR A 240 1.97 25.66 -14.67
CA THR A 240 1.93 24.23 -14.97
C THR A 240 0.53 23.68 -14.72
N SER A 241 -0.39 23.84 -15.68
CA SER A 241 -1.60 23.02 -15.73
C SER A 241 -1.17 21.60 -16.11
N THR A 242 -0.88 20.82 -15.08
CA THR A 242 -0.91 19.36 -15.20
C THR A 242 -2.37 19.01 -15.42
N THR A 243 -2.76 18.81 -16.68
CA THR A 243 -4.12 18.41 -17.03
C THR A 243 -4.46 17.10 -16.33
N ASN A 244 -5.33 17.17 -15.33
CA ASN A 244 -5.80 16.00 -14.61
C ASN A 244 -6.67 15.15 -15.55
N GLN A 245 -6.26 13.91 -15.82
CA GLN A 245 -6.99 13.02 -16.73
C GLN A 245 -8.38 12.67 -16.20
N LEU A 246 -8.54 12.50 -14.89
CA LEU A 246 -9.84 12.28 -14.26
C LEU A 246 -10.76 13.50 -14.47
N GLU A 247 -10.22 14.71 -14.36
CA GLU A 247 -10.96 15.95 -14.62
C GLU A 247 -11.39 16.04 -16.09
N LEU A 248 -10.56 15.61 -17.05
CA LEU A 248 -10.98 15.53 -18.47
C LEU A 248 -12.15 14.58 -18.68
N ILE A 249 -12.11 13.38 -18.07
CA ILE A 249 -13.21 12.42 -18.16
C ILE A 249 -14.48 13.01 -17.55
N TYR A 250 -14.34 13.68 -16.40
CA TYR A 250 -15.45 14.32 -15.71
C TYR A 250 -16.08 15.44 -16.54
N ILE A 251 -15.27 16.36 -17.09
CA ILE A 251 -15.75 17.49 -17.91
C ILE A 251 -16.44 16.99 -19.18
N ALA A 252 -15.95 15.89 -19.77
CA ALA A 252 -16.60 15.27 -20.93
C ALA A 252 -17.91 14.55 -20.59
N ASN A 253 -18.12 14.18 -19.32
CA ASN A 253 -19.25 13.37 -18.86
C ASN A 253 -19.86 13.89 -17.55
N PRO A 254 -20.26 15.18 -17.45
CA PRO A 254 -20.64 15.78 -16.18
C PRO A 254 -21.97 15.25 -15.64
N ASP A 255 -22.84 14.75 -16.53
CA ASP A 255 -24.19 14.30 -16.20
C ASP A 255 -24.28 12.81 -15.87
N LYS A 256 -23.14 12.12 -15.77
CA LYS A 256 -23.08 10.72 -15.34
C LYS A 256 -23.13 10.60 -13.82
N ASP A 257 -23.51 9.42 -13.35
CA ASP A 257 -23.64 9.11 -11.93
C ASP A 257 -22.26 8.89 -11.29
N TRP A 258 -21.57 9.99 -10.99
CA TRP A 258 -20.30 9.99 -10.28
C TRP A 258 -20.47 9.79 -8.77
N ASP A 259 -19.55 9.07 -8.14
CA ASP A 259 -19.44 9.00 -6.68
C ASP A 259 -18.62 10.18 -6.16
N TYR A 260 -19.30 11.21 -5.67
CA TYR A 260 -18.64 12.41 -5.15
C TYR A 260 -17.86 12.16 -3.86
N SER A 261 -18.18 11.13 -3.09
CA SER A 261 -17.36 10.75 -1.93
C SER A 261 -16.01 10.20 -2.39
N ARG A 262 -16.01 9.28 -3.37
CA ARG A 262 -14.78 8.74 -3.95
C ARG A 262 -13.99 9.79 -4.73
N LEU A 263 -14.65 10.67 -5.48
CA LEU A 263 -13.98 11.79 -6.14
C LEU A 263 -13.34 12.72 -5.12
N SER A 264 -14.01 13.03 -4.01
CA SER A 264 -13.45 13.93 -2.99
C SER A 264 -12.24 13.33 -2.26
N ALA A 265 -12.21 12.00 -2.11
CA ALA A 265 -11.06 11.28 -1.58
C ALA A 265 -9.92 11.07 -2.61
N ASN A 266 -10.18 11.33 -3.90
CA ASN A 266 -9.21 11.06 -4.97
C ASN A 266 -8.13 12.15 -5.01
N LEU A 267 -6.87 11.74 -4.95
CA LEU A 267 -5.72 12.66 -4.96
C LEU A 267 -5.57 13.47 -6.24
N ASN A 268 -6.26 13.10 -7.32
CA ASN A 268 -6.23 13.90 -8.54
C ASN A 268 -7.24 15.05 -8.51
N VAL A 269 -8.30 14.97 -7.71
CA VAL A 269 -9.28 16.05 -7.59
C VAL A 269 -8.64 17.21 -6.84
N ARG A 270 -8.59 18.37 -7.51
CA ARG A 270 -8.06 19.62 -6.96
C ARG A 270 -9.17 20.64 -6.71
N MET A 271 -8.87 21.65 -5.91
CA MET A 271 -9.85 22.67 -5.56
C MET A 271 -10.34 23.49 -6.78
N GLU A 272 -9.54 23.60 -7.85
CA GLU A 272 -9.96 24.23 -9.11
C GLU A 272 -11.16 23.51 -9.74
N MET A 273 -11.15 22.17 -9.75
CA MET A 273 -12.24 21.35 -10.25
C MET A 273 -13.51 21.53 -9.41
N VAL A 274 -13.36 21.61 -8.08
CA VAL A 274 -14.47 21.88 -7.15
C VAL A 274 -15.07 23.27 -7.42
N LYS A 275 -14.22 24.28 -7.59
CA LYS A 275 -14.62 25.66 -7.90
C LYS A 275 -15.29 25.80 -9.27
N ALA A 276 -14.91 24.97 -10.25
CA ALA A 276 -15.56 24.94 -11.57
C ALA A 276 -16.96 24.30 -11.52
N HIS A 277 -17.23 23.47 -10.51
CA HIS A 277 -18.49 22.72 -10.36
C HIS A 277 -19.06 22.79 -8.93
N PRO A 278 -19.34 24.00 -8.39
CA PRO A 278 -19.70 24.19 -6.98
C PRO A 278 -21.07 23.61 -6.61
N GLN A 279 -21.97 23.43 -7.58
CA GLN A 279 -23.30 22.89 -7.40
C GLN A 279 -23.34 21.37 -7.18
N ARG A 280 -22.21 20.69 -7.33
CA ARG A 280 -22.11 19.25 -7.19
C ARG A 280 -21.96 18.85 -5.72
N PRO A 281 -22.44 17.66 -5.31
CA PRO A 281 -22.48 17.24 -3.92
C PRO A 281 -21.11 16.75 -3.42
N TRP A 282 -20.10 17.61 -3.51
CA TRP A 282 -18.75 17.33 -3.02
C TRP A 282 -18.74 17.02 -1.53
N ASN A 283 -17.93 16.02 -1.14
CA ASN A 283 -17.81 15.57 0.24
C ASN A 283 -16.58 16.23 0.91
N TYR A 284 -16.83 17.30 1.66
CA TYR A 284 -15.78 18.07 2.33
C TYR A 284 -15.13 17.35 3.51
N GLU A 285 -15.81 16.36 4.12
CA GLU A 285 -15.21 15.48 5.12
C GLU A 285 -14.05 14.68 4.50
N TYR A 286 -14.24 14.11 3.31
CA TYR A 286 -13.16 13.43 2.59
C TYR A 286 -12.11 14.38 2.04
N PHE A 287 -12.48 15.59 1.61
CA PHE A 287 -11.48 16.60 1.24
C PHE A 287 -10.60 17.02 2.43
N SER A 288 -11.13 16.98 3.65
CA SER A 288 -10.37 17.34 4.85
C SER A 288 -9.12 16.49 5.03
N LYS A 289 -9.17 15.20 4.65
CA LYS A 289 -8.01 14.30 4.65
C LYS A 289 -7.18 14.32 3.38
N ASN A 290 -7.65 14.98 2.31
CA ASN A 290 -7.04 14.88 1.00
C ASN A 290 -5.84 15.86 0.90
N PRO A 291 -4.58 15.37 0.82
CA PRO A 291 -3.40 16.23 0.78
C PRO A 291 -3.26 17.01 -0.53
N SER A 292 -4.07 16.70 -1.56
CA SER A 292 -4.06 17.43 -2.83
C SER A 292 -4.85 18.74 -2.78
N ILE A 293 -5.61 18.98 -1.71
CA ILE A 293 -6.23 20.27 -1.44
C ILE A 293 -5.24 21.13 -0.66
N SER A 294 -4.90 22.30 -1.21
CA SER A 294 -3.94 23.20 -0.57
C SER A 294 -4.56 23.95 0.61
N MET A 295 -3.72 24.36 1.55
CA MET A 295 -4.16 25.11 2.73
C MET A 295 -4.77 26.47 2.37
N GLU A 296 -4.22 27.14 1.35
CA GLU A 296 -4.78 28.40 0.83
C GLU A 296 -6.19 28.18 0.27
N ALA A 297 -6.44 27.02 -0.34
CA ALA A 297 -7.77 26.65 -0.83
C ALA A 297 -8.77 26.44 0.32
N ILE A 298 -8.33 25.84 1.43
CA ILE A 298 -9.15 25.63 2.64
C ILE A 298 -9.45 26.98 3.30
N GLU A 299 -8.43 27.80 3.52
CA GLU A 299 -8.54 29.16 4.10
C GLU A 299 -9.49 30.05 3.30
N ALA A 300 -9.44 29.98 1.97
CA ALA A 300 -10.33 30.75 1.11
C ALA A 300 -11.79 30.26 1.10
N ASN A 301 -12.09 29.09 1.68
CA ASN A 301 -13.40 28.43 1.62
C ASN A 301 -13.83 27.87 2.99
N LEU A 302 -13.52 28.59 4.08
CA LEU A 302 -13.89 28.18 5.45
C LEU A 302 -15.41 28.14 5.72
N ASP A 303 -16.22 28.67 4.80
CA ASP A 303 -17.69 28.58 4.83
C ASP A 303 -18.21 27.16 4.49
N LYS A 304 -17.36 26.30 3.93
CA LYS A 304 -17.72 24.93 3.56
C LYS A 304 -17.69 23.99 4.78
N PRO A 305 -18.45 22.88 4.76
CA PRO A 305 -18.55 21.96 5.89
C PRO A 305 -17.30 21.05 5.99
N TRP A 306 -16.14 21.66 6.23
CA TRP A 306 -14.91 20.94 6.51
C TRP A 306 -15.01 20.20 7.85
N ASP A 307 -14.43 19.01 7.89
CA ASP A 307 -14.24 18.28 9.13
C ASP A 307 -12.90 18.67 9.74
N PHE A 308 -12.94 19.53 10.76
CA PHE A 308 -11.74 20.04 11.43
C PHE A 308 -10.98 18.97 12.22
N TYR A 309 -11.67 17.91 12.66
CA TYR A 309 -11.02 16.77 13.32
C TYR A 309 -10.16 16.01 12.30
N PHE A 310 -10.67 15.80 11.09
CA PHE A 310 -9.92 15.18 9.99
C PHE A 310 -8.90 16.11 9.33
N LEU A 311 -9.15 17.42 9.28
CA LEU A 311 -8.13 18.38 8.86
C LEU A 311 -6.90 18.33 9.76
N SER A 312 -7.04 18.01 11.05
CA SER A 312 -5.89 17.78 11.93
C SER A 312 -4.98 16.64 11.50
N GLU A 313 -5.48 15.68 10.71
CA GLU A 313 -4.68 14.59 10.13
C GLU A 313 -4.05 14.97 8.79
N ASN A 314 -4.44 16.11 8.19
CA ASN A 314 -3.91 16.53 6.91
C ASN A 314 -2.42 16.89 7.04
N PRO A 315 -1.51 16.29 6.26
CA PRO A 315 -0.08 16.53 6.40
C PRO A 315 0.33 17.98 6.08
N ASN A 316 -0.52 18.74 5.38
CA ASN A 316 -0.25 20.12 5.03
C ASN A 316 -0.79 21.13 6.07
N ILE A 317 -1.48 20.68 7.13
CA ILE A 317 -2.07 21.59 8.14
C ILE A 317 -1.02 22.54 8.73
N THR A 318 -1.37 23.82 8.88
CA THR A 318 -0.51 24.86 9.47
C THR A 318 -1.04 25.29 10.83
N MET A 319 -0.14 25.63 11.75
CA MET A 319 -0.55 26.16 13.04
C MET A 319 -1.18 27.55 12.95
N ASP A 320 -0.90 28.32 11.90
CA ASP A 320 -1.56 29.60 11.64
C ASP A 320 -3.07 29.40 11.39
N LEU A 321 -3.46 28.35 10.64
CA LEU A 321 -4.87 28.02 10.45
C LEU A 321 -5.54 27.61 11.77
N VAL A 322 -4.87 26.76 12.56
CA VAL A 322 -5.37 26.30 13.86
C VAL A 322 -5.53 27.48 14.84
N ASN A 323 -4.53 28.37 14.89
CA ASN A 323 -4.52 29.55 15.76
C ASN A 323 -5.56 30.60 15.35
N SER A 324 -5.83 30.74 14.05
CA SER A 324 -6.84 31.67 13.53
C SER A 324 -8.28 31.17 13.73
N ASN A 325 -8.44 29.87 14.04
CA ASN A 325 -9.75 29.23 14.23
C ASN A 325 -9.77 28.37 15.52
N PRO A 326 -9.55 28.97 16.69
CA PRO A 326 -9.33 28.23 17.94
C PRO A 326 -10.59 27.53 18.48
N ASP A 327 -11.77 27.96 18.05
CA ASP A 327 -13.09 27.46 18.41
C ASP A 327 -13.49 26.18 17.64
N LYS A 328 -12.71 25.76 16.64
CA LYS A 328 -12.98 24.56 15.87
C LYS A 328 -12.52 23.29 16.59
N PRO A 329 -13.16 22.13 16.34
CA PRO A 329 -12.89 20.87 17.04
C PRO A 329 -11.63 20.17 16.50
N TRP A 330 -10.46 20.78 16.69
CA TRP A 330 -9.18 20.23 16.29
C TRP A 330 -8.77 19.02 17.14
N ASN A 331 -8.19 18.00 16.50
CA ASN A 331 -7.55 16.88 17.18
C ASN A 331 -6.06 17.16 17.41
N PHE A 332 -5.71 17.59 18.63
CA PHE A 332 -4.32 17.89 19.01
C PHE A 332 -3.40 16.68 19.05
N SER A 333 -3.92 15.47 19.27
CA SER A 333 -3.16 14.23 19.15
C SER A 333 -2.78 13.98 17.69
N SER A 334 -3.69 14.18 16.74
CA SER A 334 -3.36 14.12 15.30
C SER A 334 -2.41 15.23 14.89
N LEU A 335 -2.62 16.47 15.36
CA LEU A 335 -1.70 17.59 15.08
C LEU A 335 -0.27 17.31 15.57
N SER A 336 -0.10 16.53 16.64
CA SER A 336 1.22 16.13 17.16
C SER A 336 2.07 15.39 16.13
N HIS A 337 1.45 14.74 15.14
CA HIS A 337 2.12 14.05 14.03
C HIS A 337 2.66 15.00 12.96
N ASN A 338 2.28 16.28 12.98
CA ASN A 338 2.77 17.25 12.03
C ASN A 338 4.22 17.62 12.36
N PHE A 339 5.11 17.45 11.38
CA PHE A 339 6.54 17.70 11.54
C PHE A 339 6.89 19.16 11.82
N ASN A 340 5.97 20.12 11.65
CA ASN A 340 6.17 21.53 11.96
C ASN A 340 5.78 21.93 13.39
N ILE A 341 5.27 20.99 14.21
CA ILE A 341 4.99 21.30 15.63
C ILE A 341 6.30 21.55 16.38
N THR A 342 6.35 22.64 17.14
CA THR A 342 7.46 23.00 18.03
C THR A 342 6.99 22.99 19.48
N MET A 343 7.94 22.96 20.43
CA MET A 343 7.58 23.02 21.85
C MET A 343 6.91 24.35 22.24
N ASP A 344 7.25 25.46 21.58
CA ASP A 344 6.60 26.75 21.81
C ASP A 344 5.09 26.69 21.50
N ILE A 345 4.71 25.97 20.45
CA ILE A 345 3.31 25.72 20.09
C ILE A 345 2.61 24.90 21.18
N VAL A 346 3.26 23.84 21.66
CA VAL A 346 2.73 22.96 22.72
C VAL A 346 2.54 23.74 24.03
N ASN A 347 3.53 24.55 24.40
CA ASN A 347 3.51 25.39 25.61
C ASN A 347 2.49 26.54 25.53
N ALA A 348 2.19 27.04 24.34
CA ALA A 348 1.13 28.03 24.15
C ALA A 348 -0.29 27.44 24.36
N LYS A 349 -0.44 26.10 24.36
CA LYS A 349 -1.73 25.38 24.43
C LYS A 349 -1.66 24.18 25.37
N THR A 350 -1.30 24.44 26.63
CA THR A 350 -1.13 23.40 27.66
C THR A 350 -2.43 22.74 28.11
N ASP A 351 -3.58 23.34 27.82
CA ASP A 351 -4.90 22.78 28.09
C ASP A 351 -5.33 21.70 27.08
N LYS A 352 -4.55 21.51 26.00
CA LYS A 352 -4.84 20.55 24.93
C LYS A 352 -4.11 19.23 25.12
N LEU A 353 -4.74 18.16 24.64
CA LEU A 353 -4.22 16.79 24.72
C LEU A 353 -3.25 16.53 23.56
N TRP A 354 -1.98 16.86 23.79
CA TRP A 354 -0.88 16.53 22.88
C TRP A 354 -0.41 15.09 23.07
N ASP A 355 -0.02 14.43 21.97
CA ASP A 355 0.56 13.09 22.00
C ASP A 355 2.08 13.16 22.11
N TYR A 356 2.58 12.99 23.34
CA TYR A 356 4.01 13.03 23.64
C TYR A 356 4.79 11.83 23.10
N ILE A 357 4.16 10.71 22.76
CA ILE A 357 4.83 9.59 22.09
C ILE A 357 5.26 10.01 20.68
N THR A 358 4.36 10.68 19.99
CA THR A 358 4.60 11.19 18.64
C THR A 358 5.53 12.41 18.67
N LEU A 359 5.33 13.34 19.60
CA LEU A 359 6.24 14.48 19.77
C LEU A 359 7.67 14.05 20.07
N SER A 360 7.89 12.99 20.86
CA SER A 360 9.24 12.45 21.10
C SER A 360 9.99 12.06 19.82
N GLN A 361 9.28 11.69 18.74
CA GLN A 361 9.90 11.32 17.46
C GLN A 361 10.07 12.51 16.52
N ASN A 362 9.50 13.67 16.87
CA ASN A 362 9.46 14.83 16.01
C ASN A 362 10.85 15.52 15.97
N PRO A 363 11.44 15.75 14.79
CA PRO A 363 12.75 16.39 14.66
C PRO A 363 12.86 17.76 15.35
N ASN A 364 11.75 18.49 15.51
CA ASN A 364 11.76 19.80 16.18
C ASN A 364 11.77 19.73 17.71
N ILE A 365 11.65 18.53 18.30
CA ILE A 365 11.79 18.31 19.74
C ILE A 365 13.24 17.88 20.01
N THR A 366 14.04 18.79 20.54
CA THR A 366 15.46 18.54 20.88
C THR A 366 15.60 17.97 22.28
N MET A 367 16.77 17.41 22.59
CA MET A 367 17.04 16.94 23.96
C MET A 367 17.15 18.08 24.97
N GLU A 368 17.55 19.28 24.56
CA GLU A 368 17.46 20.47 25.40
C GLU A 368 16.01 20.75 25.81
N ILE A 369 15.05 20.59 24.89
CA ILE A 369 13.62 20.71 25.18
C ILE A 369 13.17 19.62 26.16
N VAL A 370 13.55 18.36 25.93
CA VAL A 370 13.15 17.22 26.78
C VAL A 370 13.66 17.42 28.20
N THR A 371 14.94 17.75 28.35
CA THR A 371 15.58 17.97 29.66
C THR A 371 15.06 19.22 30.38
N ALA A 372 14.69 20.27 29.64
CA ALA A 372 14.09 21.47 30.22
C ALA A 372 12.63 21.27 30.67
N ASN A 373 11.94 20.22 30.20
CA ASN A 373 10.54 19.92 30.51
C ASN A 373 10.37 18.47 31.00
N PRO A 374 11.03 18.08 32.12
CA PRO A 374 11.06 16.69 32.58
C PRO A 374 9.71 16.18 33.11
N GLU A 375 8.77 17.07 33.41
CA GLU A 375 7.44 16.75 33.90
C GLU A 375 6.48 16.28 32.79
N LYS A 376 6.86 16.45 31.52
CA LYS A 376 6.05 15.98 30.39
C LYS A 376 6.21 14.47 30.21
N PRO A 377 5.17 13.76 29.75
CA PRO A 377 5.19 12.31 29.58
C PRO A 377 5.95 11.90 28.31
N TRP A 378 7.21 12.31 28.18
CA TRP A 378 8.07 11.96 27.06
C TRP A 378 8.23 10.45 26.95
N ALA A 379 8.12 9.94 25.73
CA ALA A 379 8.35 8.53 25.46
C ALA A 379 9.83 8.31 25.11
N TYR A 380 10.64 8.13 26.14
CA TYR A 380 12.10 8.05 26.04
C TYR A 380 12.62 6.98 25.08
N ASN A 381 11.95 5.83 25.01
CA ASN A 381 12.26 4.76 24.07
C ASN A 381 12.06 5.18 22.60
N TYR A 382 11.14 6.13 22.34
CA TYR A 382 10.87 6.66 21.00
C TYR A 382 11.72 7.90 20.65
N LEU A 383 12.34 8.58 21.63
CA LEU A 383 13.32 9.64 21.36
C LEU A 383 14.47 9.12 20.49
N THR A 384 14.84 7.84 20.61
CA THR A 384 15.87 7.16 19.81
C THR A 384 15.64 7.29 18.29
N ARG A 385 14.39 7.40 17.86
CA ARG A 385 13.98 7.54 16.45
C ARG A 385 14.02 8.98 15.95
N ASN A 386 14.25 9.94 16.85
CA ASN A 386 14.41 11.33 16.47
C ASN A 386 15.76 11.51 15.76
N PRO A 387 15.76 12.03 14.52
CA PRO A 387 16.99 12.13 13.74
C PRO A 387 18.05 13.03 14.37
N ASN A 388 17.70 13.88 15.33
CA ASN A 388 18.65 14.78 15.99
C ASN A 388 19.35 14.19 17.23
N ILE A 389 19.05 12.94 17.61
CA ILE A 389 19.80 12.26 18.68
C ILE A 389 21.20 11.87 18.16
N THR A 390 22.23 12.35 18.85
CA THR A 390 23.63 12.01 18.63
C THR A 390 24.13 11.08 19.72
N MET A 391 25.29 10.47 19.51
CA MET A 391 25.90 9.63 20.54
C MET A 391 26.33 10.43 21.79
N ASP A 392 26.79 11.67 21.62
CA ASP A 392 27.12 12.56 22.74
C ASP A 392 25.92 12.76 23.67
N ILE A 393 24.74 12.99 23.10
CA ILE A 393 23.48 13.10 23.84
C ILE A 393 23.18 11.83 24.64
N VAL A 394 23.39 10.66 24.04
CA VAL A 394 23.13 9.38 24.70
C VAL A 394 24.09 9.20 25.89
N ASN A 395 25.37 9.53 25.69
CA ASN A 395 26.42 9.43 26.70
C ASN A 395 26.23 10.40 27.86
N ASP A 396 25.78 11.62 27.57
CA ASP A 396 25.48 12.63 28.58
C ASP A 396 24.22 12.29 29.40
N ASN A 397 23.39 11.35 28.92
CA ASN A 397 22.14 10.96 29.55
C ASN A 397 22.03 9.43 29.75
N PRO A 398 22.92 8.81 30.57
CA PRO A 398 23.02 7.36 30.70
C PRO A 398 21.84 6.72 31.46
N LEU A 399 21.02 7.52 32.14
CA LEU A 399 19.85 7.05 32.88
C LEU A 399 18.59 6.92 32.00
N ILE A 400 18.63 7.43 30.77
CA ILE A 400 17.54 7.29 29.82
C ILE A 400 17.56 5.85 29.26
N PRO A 401 16.42 5.14 29.24
CA PRO A 401 16.34 3.78 28.70
C PRO A 401 16.35 3.82 27.17
N TRP A 402 17.52 4.12 26.59
CA TRP A 402 17.72 4.19 25.16
C TRP A 402 17.50 2.81 24.51
N ASP A 403 16.73 2.81 23.42
CA ASP A 403 16.57 1.66 22.54
C ASP A 403 17.71 1.62 21.51
N TYR A 404 18.74 0.83 21.83
CA TYR A 404 19.93 0.69 21.01
C TYR A 404 19.66 0.05 19.63
N PHE A 405 18.57 -0.70 19.47
CA PHE A 405 18.16 -1.25 18.18
C PHE A 405 17.71 -0.14 17.21
N PHE A 406 16.93 0.83 17.70
CA PHE A 406 16.55 1.99 16.88
C PHE A 406 17.67 3.02 16.75
N LEU A 407 18.52 3.19 17.77
CA LEU A 407 19.70 4.04 17.64
C LEU A 407 20.64 3.57 16.53
N SER A 408 20.84 2.26 16.34
CA SER A 408 21.65 1.73 15.22
C SER A 408 21.14 2.10 13.83
N GLN A 409 19.87 2.51 13.70
CA GLN A 409 19.29 2.96 12.43
C GLN A 409 19.39 4.48 12.23
N ASN A 410 19.82 5.21 13.25
CA ASN A 410 19.91 6.67 13.19
C ASN A 410 21.21 7.09 12.50
N PRO A 411 21.15 7.90 11.42
CA PRO A 411 22.34 8.29 10.67
C PRO A 411 23.37 9.10 11.47
N ASN A 412 22.97 9.69 12.60
CA ASN A 412 23.85 10.49 13.46
C ASN A 412 24.55 9.67 14.57
N ILE A 413 24.30 8.36 14.64
CA ILE A 413 25.03 7.45 15.53
C ILE A 413 26.26 6.91 14.77
N THR A 414 27.46 7.30 15.21
CA THR A 414 28.73 7.01 14.54
C THR A 414 29.40 5.74 15.08
N ALA A 415 30.24 5.13 14.24
CA ALA A 415 30.93 3.85 14.50
C ALA A 415 31.97 3.90 15.64
N GLU A 416 32.46 5.08 16.03
CA GLU A 416 33.52 5.25 17.03
C GLU A 416 33.13 4.69 18.41
N PHE A 417 31.83 4.50 18.67
CA PHE A 417 31.33 4.20 20.01
C PHE A 417 30.96 2.74 20.29
N ASN A 418 30.93 1.87 19.28
CA ASN A 418 30.65 0.44 19.51
C ASN A 418 31.70 -0.23 20.44
N ASN A 419 32.91 0.35 20.52
CA ASN A 419 33.98 -0.15 21.37
C ASN A 419 33.71 0.05 22.88
N ASP A 420 32.93 1.07 23.25
CA ASP A 420 32.70 1.42 24.66
C ASP A 420 31.48 0.70 25.27
N ASN A 421 30.54 0.26 24.43
CA ASN A 421 29.33 -0.44 24.86
C ASN A 421 28.93 -1.61 23.94
N PRO A 422 29.79 -2.64 23.84
CA PRO A 422 29.60 -3.77 22.92
C PRO A 422 28.45 -4.71 23.32
N ASP A 423 27.98 -4.65 24.56
CA ASP A 423 26.95 -5.55 25.10
C ASP A 423 25.52 -5.03 24.91
N ASN A 424 25.34 -3.83 24.36
CA ASN A 424 24.03 -3.31 24.04
C ASN A 424 23.40 -4.05 22.85
N ASN A 425 22.07 -4.10 22.83
CA ASN A 425 21.29 -4.81 21.81
C ASN A 425 21.20 -4.00 20.50
N TRP A 426 22.34 -3.83 19.83
CA TRP A 426 22.45 -3.14 18.54
C TRP A 426 21.87 -3.97 17.37
N ASP A 427 21.23 -3.31 16.40
CA ASP A 427 20.91 -3.93 15.11
C ASP A 427 22.15 -3.94 14.20
N ILE A 428 22.86 -5.06 14.23
CA ILE A 428 24.11 -5.26 13.47
C ILE A 428 23.88 -5.17 11.95
N LEU A 429 22.67 -5.49 11.45
CA LEU A 429 22.33 -5.36 10.04
C LEU A 429 22.26 -3.89 9.61
N SER A 430 21.54 -3.08 10.37
CA SER A 430 21.41 -1.64 10.11
C SER A 430 22.72 -0.90 10.29
N LEU A 431 23.52 -1.27 11.31
CA LEU A 431 24.88 -0.74 11.46
C LEU A 431 25.74 -1.06 10.23
N GLY A 432 25.73 -2.30 9.75
CA GLY A 432 26.52 -2.71 8.57
C GLY A 432 26.14 -2.00 7.25
N MET A 433 25.00 -1.30 7.19
CA MET A 433 24.60 -0.46 6.06
C MET A 433 25.02 1.00 6.21
N ASN A 434 25.53 1.41 7.37
CA ASN A 434 26.02 2.76 7.60
C ASN A 434 27.38 2.94 6.90
N PRO A 435 27.52 3.92 5.97
CA PRO A 435 28.73 4.11 5.16
C PRO A 435 30.00 4.47 5.97
N ILE A 436 29.88 4.67 7.28
CA ILE A 436 30.98 5.04 8.18
C ILE A 436 31.54 3.82 8.96
N ILE A 437 30.89 2.63 8.90
CA ILE A 437 31.45 1.41 9.51
C ILE A 437 32.64 0.90 8.70
N THR A 438 33.83 0.94 9.30
CA THR A 438 35.08 0.50 8.67
C THR A 438 35.40 -0.96 9.00
N MET A 439 36.27 -1.58 8.19
CA MET A 439 36.80 -2.93 8.46
C MET A 439 37.55 -3.03 9.80
N GLU A 440 38.06 -1.91 10.33
CA GLU A 440 38.75 -1.86 11.62
C GLU A 440 37.81 -2.19 12.79
N VAL A 441 36.58 -1.64 12.77
CA VAL A 441 35.55 -1.88 13.80
C VAL A 441 35.07 -3.33 13.79
N ILE A 442 34.94 -3.92 12.60
CA ILE A 442 34.53 -5.32 12.42
C ILE A 442 35.60 -6.27 12.99
N ASN A 443 36.87 -5.99 12.70
CA ASN A 443 37.99 -6.79 13.18
C ASN A 443 38.18 -6.71 14.70
N ALA A 444 37.80 -5.59 15.32
CA ALA A 444 37.83 -5.42 16.78
C ALA A 444 36.70 -6.19 17.50
N ASN A 445 35.63 -6.58 16.80
CA ASN A 445 34.44 -7.24 17.37
C ASN A 445 34.06 -8.51 16.57
N PRO A 446 34.94 -9.53 16.50
CA PRO A 446 34.76 -10.69 15.62
C PRO A 446 33.66 -11.67 16.07
N ASP A 447 33.18 -11.53 17.30
CA ASP A 447 32.14 -12.34 17.94
C ASP A 447 30.71 -11.92 17.58
N LYS A 448 30.53 -10.75 16.96
CA LYS A 448 29.22 -10.23 16.55
C LYS A 448 28.81 -10.77 15.16
N PRO A 449 27.52 -11.09 14.93
CA PRO A 449 27.02 -11.62 13.66
C PRO A 449 26.93 -10.55 12.55
N TRP A 450 28.07 -10.01 12.11
CA TRP A 450 28.15 -9.04 11.01
C TRP A 450 27.60 -9.59 9.69
N ASN A 451 26.84 -8.78 8.97
CA ASN A 451 26.39 -9.12 7.62
C ASN A 451 27.34 -8.58 6.55
N TYR A 452 28.27 -9.43 6.12
CA TYR A 452 29.27 -9.15 5.09
C TYR A 452 28.70 -8.87 3.69
N MET A 453 27.41 -9.17 3.42
CA MET A 453 26.78 -8.82 2.15
C MET A 453 26.35 -7.35 2.06
N CYS A 454 26.15 -6.66 3.19
CA CYS A 454 25.73 -5.26 3.23
C CYS A 454 26.90 -4.27 3.23
N LEU A 455 28.11 -4.73 3.57
CA LEU A 455 29.35 -3.94 3.74
C LEU A 455 30.06 -3.59 2.41
N GLY A 456 29.38 -3.78 1.28
CA GLY A 456 30.00 -3.94 -0.04
C GLY A 456 29.79 -2.80 -1.03
N ILE A 457 29.91 -1.52 -0.66
CA ILE A 457 30.12 -0.43 -1.66
C ILE A 457 30.95 0.73 -1.06
N THR A 458 32.23 0.52 -0.74
CA THR A 458 33.31 1.50 -0.97
C THR A 458 34.65 0.80 -0.72
N ALA A 459 35.07 -0.01 -1.68
CA ALA A 459 36.49 -0.25 -1.91
C ALA A 459 36.96 0.77 -2.95
N ALA A 460 37.70 1.78 -2.51
CA ALA A 460 38.58 2.59 -3.33
C ALA A 460 39.86 2.87 -2.56
#